data_AF-A0A5B7C979-F1
#
_entry.id   AF-A0A5B7C979-F1
#
_cell.length_a   1.000
_cell.length_b   1.000
_cell.length_c   1.000
_cell.angle_alpha   90.00
_cell.angle_beta   90.00
_cell.angle_gamma   90.00
#
_symmetry.space_group_name_H-M   'P 1'
#
loop_
_entity.id
_entity.type
_entity.pdbx_description
1 polymer ?
#
loop_
_entity_poly.entity_id
_entity_poly.type
_entity_poly.pdbx_seq_one_letter_code
_entity_poly.pdbx_strand_id
1 'polypeptide(L)'
;ALTYGITARAAFGEKNKDQEAFILIVEKAIKLAAIFSIADMYPSVKMLSVISGMRPRLEEIHKRIDQLLENIVSDHKQRDKTTKTGNKEVEDLVDVLLKIQKQGD
;
A
#
# COMPACT_ATOMS: atom_id res chain seq x y z
N ALA A 1 15.18 0.77 -3.06
CA ALA A 1 14.97 -0.45 -3.88
C ALA A 1 15.00 -1.73 -3.05
N LEU A 2 16.13 -2.11 -2.42
CA LEU A 2 16.24 -3.38 -1.67
C LEU A 2 15.27 -3.48 -0.48
N THR A 3 15.21 -2.44 0.36
CA THR A 3 14.31 -2.41 1.54
C THR A 3 12.84 -2.55 1.13
N TYR A 4 12.42 -1.84 0.08
CA TYR A 4 11.04 -1.94 -0.42
C TYR A 4 10.69 -3.35 -0.90
N GLY A 5 11.61 -4.01 -1.61
CA GLY A 5 11.43 -5.40 -2.03
C GLY A 5 11.31 -6.36 -0.86
N ILE A 6 12.17 -6.21 0.16
CA ILE A 6 12.13 -7.04 1.38
C ILE A 6 10.82 -6.84 2.13
N THR A 7 10.46 -5.59 2.42
CA THR A 7 9.21 -5.25 3.13
C THR A 7 7.99 -5.77 2.38
N ALA A 8 7.93 -5.53 1.07
CA ALA A 8 6.75 -5.92 0.31
C ALA A 8 6.67 -7.44 0.10
N ARG A 9 7.80 -8.17 0.10
CA ARG A 9 7.80 -9.64 0.10
C ARG A 9 7.33 -10.21 1.44
N ALA A 10 7.77 -9.61 2.54
CA ALA A 10 7.31 -10.00 3.88
C ALA A 10 5.82 -9.67 4.08
N ALA A 11 5.33 -8.60 3.45
CA ALA A 11 3.95 -8.17 3.59
C ALA A 11 2.98 -8.93 2.69
N PHE A 12 3.35 -9.22 1.43
CA PHE A 12 2.44 -9.68 0.37
C PHE A 12 2.86 -11.00 -0.30
N GLY A 13 3.89 -11.66 0.21
CA GLY A 13 4.38 -12.92 -0.34
C GLY A 13 5.28 -12.77 -1.57
N GLU A 14 5.21 -13.72 -2.50
CA GLU A 14 6.11 -13.79 -3.66
C GLU A 14 5.95 -12.60 -4.64
N LYS A 15 7.02 -12.35 -5.40
CA LYS A 15 7.09 -11.18 -6.28
C LYS A 15 6.02 -11.20 -7.37
N ASN A 16 5.14 -10.20 -7.37
CA ASN A 16 4.08 -10.04 -8.37
C ASN A 16 3.99 -8.58 -8.89
N LYS A 17 3.11 -8.35 -9.87
CA LYS A 17 2.93 -7.04 -10.52
C LYS A 17 2.37 -5.99 -9.55
N ASP A 18 1.52 -6.42 -8.62
CA ASP A 18 0.92 -5.55 -7.61
C ASP A 18 1.96 -5.05 -6.60
N GLN A 19 2.94 -5.89 -6.24
CA GLN A 19 4.06 -5.51 -5.39
C GLN A 19 4.95 -4.45 -6.06
N GLU A 20 5.23 -4.61 -7.36
CA GLU A 20 6.00 -3.61 -8.12
C GLU A 20 5.24 -2.28 -8.21
N ALA A 21 3.92 -2.33 -8.47
CA ALA A 21 3.06 -1.16 -8.47
C ALA A 21 3.00 -0.48 -7.08
N PHE A 22 2.96 -1.28 -6.00
CA PHE A 22 2.95 -0.79 -4.63
C PHE A 22 4.20 0.03 -4.32
N ILE A 23 5.37 -0.50 -4.65
CA ILE A 23 6.65 0.17 -4.42
C ILE A 23 6.70 1.51 -5.15
N LEU A 24 6.28 1.55 -6.43
CA LEU A 24 6.24 2.79 -7.21
C LEU A 24 5.29 3.84 -6.61
N ILE A 25 4.12 3.40 -6.13
CA ILE A 25 3.13 4.30 -5.54
C ILE A 25 3.61 4.83 -4.19
N VAL A 26 4.22 3.98 -3.35
CA VAL A 26 4.80 4.39 -2.06
C VAL A 26 5.93 5.40 -2.26
N GLU A 27 6.80 5.20 -3.23
CA GLU A 27 7.85 6.18 -3.56
C GLU A 27 7.25 7.53 -4.00
N LYS A 28 6.15 7.51 -4.78
CA LYS A 28 5.43 8.73 -5.17
C LYS A 28 4.76 9.40 -3.97
N ALA A 29 4.17 8.62 -3.06
CA ALA A 29 3.52 9.11 -1.85
C ALA A 29 4.52 9.79 -0.91
N ILE A 30 5.69 9.19 -0.67
CA ILE A 30 6.76 9.76 0.16
C ILE A 30 7.25 11.11 -0.42
N LYS A 31 7.42 11.18 -1.75
CA LYS A 31 7.80 12.45 -2.41
C LYS A 31 6.74 13.54 -2.23
N LEU A 32 5.46 13.20 -2.36
CA LEU A 32 4.40 14.18 -2.12
C LEU A 32 4.30 14.59 -0.65
N ALA A 33 4.47 13.65 0.29
CA ALA A 33 4.46 13.95 1.73
C ALA A 33 5.59 14.90 2.13
N ALA A 34 6.78 14.76 1.54
CA ALA A 34 7.90 15.68 1.77
C ALA A 34 7.59 17.11 1.29
N ILE A 35 6.89 17.26 0.15
CA ILE A 35 6.47 18.57 -0.37
C ILE A 35 5.34 19.17 0.50
N PHE A 36 4.45 18.31 1.01
CA PHE A 36 3.31 18.74 1.83
C PHE A 36 3.79 19.35 3.15
N SER A 37 4.77 18.70 3.77
CA SER A 37 5.45 19.17 4.97
C SER A 37 5.98 20.62 4.85
N ILE A 38 6.48 21.03 3.67
CA ILE A 38 6.96 22.40 3.45
C ILE A 38 5.80 23.41 3.41
N ALA A 39 4.69 23.05 2.76
CA ALA A 39 3.51 23.89 2.69
C ALA A 39 2.82 24.02 4.06
N ASP A 40 2.83 22.96 4.87
CA ASP A 40 2.27 22.94 6.23
C ASP A 40 3.15 23.67 7.25
N MET A 41 4.47 23.70 7.03
CA MET A 41 5.43 24.39 7.91
C MET A 41 5.37 25.92 7.76
N TYR A 42 4.90 26.44 6.62
CA TYR A 42 4.69 27.89 6.40
C TYR A 42 3.20 28.22 6.16
N PRO A 43 2.32 27.99 7.16
CA PRO A 43 0.87 28.17 7.01
C PRO A 43 0.49 29.64 6.76
N SER A 44 1.39 30.58 7.09
CA SER A 44 1.26 32.02 6.83
C SER A 44 1.26 32.35 5.33
N VAL A 45 1.81 31.47 4.47
CA VAL A 45 1.80 31.63 3.02
C VAL A 45 0.69 30.76 2.43
N LYS A 46 -0.57 31.07 2.80
CA LYS A 46 -1.78 30.35 2.34
C LYS A 46 -1.84 30.15 0.82
N MET A 47 -1.20 31.03 0.07
CA MET A 47 -1.00 31.00 -1.38
C MET A 47 -0.30 29.70 -1.86
N LEU A 48 0.68 29.17 -1.11
CA LEU A 48 1.38 27.93 -1.46
C LEU A 48 0.46 26.71 -1.42
N SER A 49 -0.45 26.64 -0.44
CA SER A 49 -1.41 25.52 -0.33
C SER A 49 -2.42 25.48 -1.48
N VAL A 50 -2.74 26.64 -2.07
CA VAL A 50 -3.67 26.78 -3.20
C VAL A 50 -2.97 26.58 -4.54
N ILE A 51 -1.77 27.13 -4.72
CA ILE A 51 -0.97 26.95 -5.94
C ILE A 51 -0.45 25.51 -6.09
N SER A 52 -0.14 24.83 -4.99
CA SER A 52 0.58 23.56 -5.06
C SER A 52 -0.21 22.43 -5.73
N GLY A 53 -1.55 22.56 -5.86
CA GLY A 53 -2.40 21.55 -6.49
C GLY A 53 -2.28 20.17 -5.83
N MET A 54 -1.91 20.14 -4.54
CA MET A 54 -1.48 18.91 -3.87
C MET A 54 -2.63 18.04 -3.38
N ARG A 55 -3.73 18.64 -2.93
CA ARG A 55 -4.92 17.90 -2.46
C ARG A 55 -5.44 16.89 -3.50
N PRO A 56 -5.75 17.29 -4.76
CA PRO A 56 -6.23 16.33 -5.75
C PRO A 56 -5.19 15.27 -6.11
N ARG A 57 -3.89 15.61 -6.08
CA ARG A 57 -2.81 14.62 -6.30
C ARG A 57 -2.69 13.61 -5.17
N LEU A 58 -2.88 14.04 -3.92
CA LEU A 58 -2.88 13.17 -2.76
C LEU A 58 -4.10 12.24 -2.78
N GLU A 59 -5.28 12.76 -3.10
CA GLU A 59 -6.49 11.96 -3.30
C GLU A 59 -6.33 10.92 -4.41
N GLU A 60 -5.69 11.28 -5.53
CA GLU A 60 -5.40 10.34 -6.61
C GLU A 60 -4.47 9.21 -6.16
N ILE A 61 -3.41 9.53 -5.42
CA ILE A 61 -2.51 8.51 -4.87
C ILE A 61 -3.24 7.62 -3.86
N HIS A 62 -4.03 8.20 -2.96
CA HIS A 62 -4.79 7.46 -1.96
C HIS A 62 -5.72 6.44 -2.64
N LYS A 63 -6.50 6.86 -3.64
CA LYS A 63 -7.36 5.96 -4.42
C LYS A 63 -6.59 4.83 -5.10
N ARG A 64 -5.39 5.12 -5.64
CA ARG A 64 -4.54 4.08 -6.26
C ARG A 64 -4.00 3.09 -5.22
N ILE A 65 -3.64 3.55 -4.02
CA ILE A 65 -3.21 2.67 -2.92
C ILE A 65 -4.38 1.77 -2.50
N ASP A 66 -5.57 2.34 -2.31
CA ASP A 66 -6.75 1.58 -1.87
C ASP A 66 -7.11 0.47 -2.88
N GLN A 67 -7.13 0.80 -4.17
CA GLN A 67 -7.39 -0.18 -5.23
C GLN A 67 -6.37 -1.32 -5.24
N LEU A 68 -5.10 -0.98 -5.03
CA LEU A 68 -4.03 -1.97 -5.03
C LEU A 68 -4.11 -2.89 -3.80
N LEU A 69 -4.33 -2.32 -2.61
CA LEU A 69 -4.49 -3.10 -1.40
C LEU A 69 -5.74 -3.98 -1.45
N GLU A 70 -6.84 -3.50 -2.04
CA GLU A 70 -8.04 -4.31 -2.26
C GLU A 70 -7.77 -5.51 -3.17
N ASN A 71 -7.03 -5.31 -4.27
CA ASN A 71 -6.62 -6.41 -5.16
C ASN A 71 -5.77 -7.44 -4.42
N ILE A 72 -4.76 -7.00 -3.68
CA ILE A 72 -3.90 -7.87 -2.87
C ILE A 72 -4.74 -8.68 -1.87
N VAL A 73 -5.62 -8.03 -1.11
CA VAL A 73 -6.48 -8.69 -0.13
C VAL A 73 -7.45 -9.68 -0.80
N SER A 74 -8.03 -9.32 -1.95
CA SER A 74 -8.90 -10.21 -2.73
C SER A 74 -8.15 -11.47 -3.17
N ASP A 75 -6.93 -11.33 -3.69
CA ASP A 75 -6.12 -12.46 -4.16
C ASP A 75 -5.79 -13.42 -3.01
N HIS A 76 -5.40 -12.89 -1.83
CA HIS A 76 -5.13 -13.72 -0.65
C HIS A 76 -6.41 -14.43 -0.15
N LYS A 77 -7.56 -13.75 -0.16
CA LYS A 77 -8.86 -14.37 0.16
C LYS A 77 -9.27 -15.47 -0.84
N GLN A 78 -8.87 -15.37 -2.11
CA GLN A 78 -9.14 -16.39 -3.11
C GLN A 78 -8.23 -17.60 -2.93
N ARG A 79 -6.93 -17.36 -2.69
CA ARG A 79 -5.93 -18.39 -2.40
C ARG A 79 -6.31 -19.27 -1.21
N ASP A 80 -6.84 -18.66 -0.14
CA ASP A 80 -7.32 -19.35 1.06
C ASP A 80 -8.51 -20.29 0.77
N LYS A 81 -9.26 -20.08 -0.33
CA LYS A 81 -10.35 -20.97 -0.77
C LYS A 81 -9.84 -22.17 -1.57
N THR A 82 -8.69 -22.05 -2.24
CA THR A 82 -8.11 -23.06 -3.14
C THR A 82 -7.04 -23.94 -2.50
N THR A 83 -6.39 -23.53 -1.42
CA THR A 83 -5.28 -24.26 -0.74
C THR A 83 -5.71 -25.44 0.15
N LYS A 84 -6.87 -26.07 -0.10
CA LYS A 84 -7.23 -27.36 0.51
C LYS A 84 -6.34 -28.53 0.02
N THR A 85 -5.44 -28.31 -0.93
CA THR A 85 -4.56 -29.33 -1.51
C THR A 85 -3.09 -29.04 -1.24
N GLY A 86 -2.62 -29.44 -0.06
CA GLY A 86 -1.29 -30.05 0.17
C GLY A 86 -0.01 -29.21 0.04
N ASN A 87 0.00 -28.06 -0.63
CA ASN A 87 1.21 -27.22 -0.74
C ASN A 87 1.13 -26.07 0.26
N LYS A 88 1.90 -26.14 1.34
CA LYS A 88 2.04 -25.03 2.31
C LYS A 88 2.86 -23.92 1.66
N GLU A 89 2.18 -23.03 0.93
CA GLU A 89 2.74 -21.73 0.62
C GLU A 89 3.11 -21.00 1.93
N VAL A 90 4.21 -20.26 1.90
CA VAL A 90 4.70 -19.51 3.06
C VAL A 90 3.64 -18.46 3.42
N GLU A 91 3.22 -18.47 4.68
CA GLU A 91 2.28 -17.48 5.22
C GLU A 91 2.94 -16.10 5.26
N ASP A 92 2.25 -15.09 4.73
CA ASP A 92 2.66 -13.69 4.78
C ASP A 92 1.80 -12.85 5.74
N LEU A 93 2.12 -11.56 5.86
CA LEU A 93 1.41 -10.67 6.78
C LEU A 93 -0.08 -10.55 6.45
N VAL A 94 -0.47 -10.50 5.17
CA VAL A 94 -1.88 -10.37 4.79
C VAL A 94 -2.66 -11.60 5.24
N ASP A 95 -2.07 -12.79 5.13
CA ASP A 95 -2.69 -14.02 5.63
C ASP A 95 -2.93 -13.99 7.13
N VAL A 96 -1.93 -13.56 7.90
CA VAL A 96 -2.03 -13.47 9.36
C VAL A 96 -3.14 -12.49 9.74
N LEU A 97 -3.19 -11.31 9.10
CA LEU A 97 -4.23 -10.31 9.35
C LEU A 97 -5.63 -10.83 8.98
N LEU A 98 -5.77 -11.56 7.87
CA LEU A 98 -7.03 -12.17 7.47
C LEU A 98 -7.48 -13.27 8.42
N LYS A 99 -6.54 -14.06 8.98
CA LYS A 99 -6.86 -15.08 10.00
C LYS A 99 -7.35 -14.45 11.29
N ILE A 100 -6.69 -13.39 11.76
CA ILE A 100 -7.12 -12.62 12.94
C ILE A 100 -8.51 -12.02 12.71
N GLN A 101 -8.73 -11.39 11.56
CA GLN A 101 -10.04 -10.81 11.20
C GLN A 101 -11.19 -11.83 11.26
N LYS A 102 -10.93 -13.08 10.86
CA LYS A 102 -11.93 -14.17 10.90
C LYS A 102 -12.17 -14.69 12.32
N GLN A 103 -11.19 -14.56 13.22
CA GLN A 103 -11.28 -15.01 14.61
C GLN A 103 -12.08 -14.05 15.50
N GLY A 104 -12.28 -12.80 15.07
CA GLY A 104 -13.26 -11.89 15.65
C GLY A 104 -12.82 -11.15 16.90
N ASP A 105 -11.51 -10.97 17.11
CA ASP A 105 -10.97 -10.05 18.13
C ASP A 105 -10.96 -8.58 17.64
#